data_AF-A0A1G4WAH1-F1
#
_entry.id   AF-A0A1G4WAH1-F1
#
_cell.length_a   1.000
_cell.length_b   1.000
_cell.length_c   1.000
_cell.angle_alpha   90.00
_cell.angle_beta   90.00
_cell.angle_gamma   90.00
#
_symmetry.space_group_name_H-M   'P 1'
#
loop_
_entity.id
_entity.type
_entity.pdbx_description
1 polymer ?
#
loop_
_entity_poly.entity_id
_entity_poly.type
_entity_poly.pdbx_seq_one_letter_code
_entity_poly.pdbx_strand_id
1 'polypeptide(L)'
;MKDRIIAVLIFAVIYMTVWLSIFVFTYKNSKVKNKISMFISTHTGLSASYAYSLFATIYYCIMPLIGGIVIMKMAGLNFFDIFHRGSDNILRTFLCFVTGELVVMSIVAVPMVIYAVLHPEVRIDEAIKDINWISGISRLPGKIPMLIPCISACCEEFFFRVVLFVVLIALGMPALYAMIIVTLLFVINQVVLTKNGLQAFVLGVSSFCISLVSCLLIVITGNVIASFVIHASFAGFYANGGK
;
A
#
# COMPACT_ATOMS: atom_id res chain seq x y z
N MET A 1 -0.79 -14.67 25.08
CA MET A 1 -1.03 -14.57 23.62
C MET A 1 -1.97 -13.42 23.28
N LYS A 2 -3.17 -13.33 23.89
CA LYS A 2 -4.11 -12.21 23.68
C LYS A 2 -3.49 -10.82 23.93
N ASP A 3 -2.71 -10.65 25.00
CA ASP A 3 -2.07 -9.36 25.31
C ASP A 3 -1.08 -8.92 24.23
N ARG A 4 -0.39 -9.88 23.58
CA ARG A 4 0.53 -9.59 22.47
C ARG A 4 -0.22 -9.15 21.22
N ILE A 5 -1.36 -9.77 20.92
CA ILE A 5 -2.25 -9.34 19.82
C ILE A 5 -2.69 -7.88 20.04
N ILE A 6 -3.18 -7.57 21.24
CA ILE A 6 -3.64 -6.21 21.58
C ILE A 6 -2.47 -5.21 21.46
N ALA A 7 -1.30 -5.54 21.99
CA ALA A 7 -0.11 -4.69 21.87
C ALA A 7 0.30 -4.45 20.42
N VAL A 8 0.29 -5.48 19.57
CA VAL A 8 0.59 -5.37 18.13
C VAL A 8 -0.42 -4.46 17.43
N LEU A 9 -1.72 -4.61 17.72
CA LEU A 9 -2.77 -3.78 17.12
C LEU A 9 -2.66 -2.32 17.55
N ILE A 10 -2.48 -2.07 18.85
CA ILE A 10 -2.29 -0.71 19.38
C ILE A 10 -1.07 -0.07 18.73
N PHE A 11 0.06 -0.79 18.68
CA PHE A 11 1.25 -0.30 18.00
C PHE A 11 0.99 -0.02 16.52
N ALA A 12 0.37 -0.94 15.78
CA ALA A 12 0.09 -0.76 14.35
C ALA A 12 -0.77 0.48 14.08
N VAL A 13 -1.82 0.69 14.88
CA VAL A 13 -2.69 1.87 14.77
C VAL A 13 -1.93 3.16 15.07
N ILE A 14 -1.19 3.21 16.19
CA ILE A 14 -0.42 4.40 16.57
C ILE A 14 0.66 4.68 15.52
N TYR A 15 1.40 3.66 15.10
CA TYR A 15 2.48 3.78 14.13
C TYR A 15 1.97 4.26 12.77
N MET A 16 0.89 3.66 12.26
CA MET A 16 0.24 4.09 11.02
C MET A 16 -0.27 5.53 11.13
N THR A 17 -0.84 5.90 12.28
CA THR A 17 -1.30 7.28 12.52
C THR A 17 -0.13 8.26 12.46
N VAL A 18 1.00 7.96 13.11
CA VAL A 18 2.20 8.82 13.08
C VAL A 18 2.78 8.88 11.67
N TRP A 19 2.92 7.73 11.01
CA TRP A 19 3.42 7.62 9.64
C TRP A 19 2.62 8.47 8.66
N LEU A 20 1.28 8.33 8.67
CA LEU A 20 0.40 9.09 7.79
C LEU A 20 0.33 10.57 8.17
N SER A 21 0.29 10.88 9.47
CA SER A 21 0.21 12.28 9.92
C SER A 21 1.43 13.07 9.49
N ILE A 22 2.65 12.51 9.62
CA ILE A 22 3.88 13.15 9.15
C ILE A 22 3.84 13.31 7.62
N PHE A 23 3.46 12.26 6.89
CA PHE A 23 3.37 12.34 5.43
C PHE A 23 2.40 13.44 4.98
N VAL A 24 1.16 13.40 5.47
CA VAL A 24 0.12 14.38 5.14
C VAL A 24 0.51 15.79 5.57
N PHE A 25 1.10 15.96 6.75
CA PHE A 25 1.58 17.25 7.22
C PHE A 25 2.66 17.84 6.32
N THR A 26 3.68 17.05 5.97
CA THR A 26 4.75 17.52 5.08
C THR A 26 4.24 17.86 3.69
N TYR A 27 3.18 17.17 3.22
CA TYR A 27 2.60 17.41 1.91
C TYR A 27 1.71 18.67 1.88
N LYS A 28 0.87 18.87 2.90
CA LYS A 28 -0.07 20.00 2.98
C LYS A 28 0.62 21.31 3.38
N ASN A 29 1.70 21.27 4.14
CA ASN A 29 2.40 22.46 4.60
C ASN A 29 3.47 22.90 3.57
N SER A 30 3.15 23.92 2.76
CA SER A 30 4.04 24.45 1.73
C SER A 30 5.39 24.93 2.27
N LYS A 31 5.44 25.52 3.47
CA LYS A 31 6.70 25.97 4.09
C LYS A 31 7.62 24.78 4.40
N VAL A 32 7.06 23.71 4.99
CA VAL A 32 7.81 22.49 5.31
C VAL A 32 8.24 21.78 4.04
N LYS A 33 7.32 21.60 3.09
CA LYS A 33 7.61 21.02 1.76
C LYS A 33 8.76 21.75 1.07
N ASN A 34 8.71 23.07 1.00
CA ASN A 34 9.76 23.88 0.37
C ASN A 34 11.08 23.78 1.14
N LYS A 35 11.07 23.78 2.47
CA LYS A 35 12.29 23.61 3.28
C LYS A 35 12.96 22.26 3.01
N ILE A 36 12.19 21.16 2.97
CA ILE A 36 12.70 19.82 2.64
C ILE A 36 13.25 19.80 1.20
N SER A 37 12.48 20.35 0.25
CA SER A 37 12.85 20.41 -1.17
C SER A 37 14.18 21.14 -1.35
N MET A 38 14.32 22.32 -0.74
CA MET A 38 15.52 23.14 -0.83
C MET A 38 16.70 22.48 -0.14
N PHE A 39 16.51 21.89 1.05
CA PHE A 39 17.58 21.18 1.74
C PHE A 39 18.16 20.07 0.88
N ILE A 40 17.31 19.20 0.32
CA ILE A 40 17.76 18.09 -0.54
C ILE A 40 18.35 18.64 -1.84
N SER A 41 17.71 19.62 -2.46
CA SER A 41 18.17 20.25 -3.71
C SER A 41 19.58 20.84 -3.56
N THR A 42 19.87 21.57 -2.48
CA THR A 42 21.20 22.14 -2.20
C THR A 42 22.30 21.08 -2.09
N HIS A 43 22.01 19.91 -1.52
CA HIS A 43 23.02 18.86 -1.32
C HIS A 43 23.15 17.89 -2.50
N THR A 44 22.15 17.82 -3.39
CA THR A 44 22.09 16.84 -4.47
C THR A 44 22.16 17.45 -5.87
N GLY A 45 21.94 18.76 -6.01
CA GLY A 45 21.81 19.45 -7.30
C GLY A 45 20.49 19.16 -8.03
N LEU A 46 19.57 18.41 -7.41
CA LEU A 46 18.28 18.06 -8.01
C LEU A 46 17.32 19.25 -8.01
N SER A 47 16.38 19.30 -8.96
CA SER A 47 15.33 20.31 -8.94
C SER A 47 14.46 20.16 -7.68
N ALA A 48 13.98 21.28 -7.12
CA ALA A 48 13.20 21.26 -5.88
C ALA A 48 11.94 20.36 -5.98
N SER A 49 11.29 20.32 -7.15
CA SER A 49 10.13 19.43 -7.37
C SER A 49 10.51 17.95 -7.35
N TYR A 50 11.70 17.59 -7.85
CA TYR A 50 12.21 16.22 -7.83
C TYR A 50 12.67 15.82 -6.42
N ALA A 51 13.35 16.75 -5.73
CA ALA A 51 13.87 16.57 -4.39
C ALA A 51 12.78 16.16 -3.38
N TYR A 52 11.61 16.82 -3.39
CA TYR A 52 10.50 16.43 -2.52
C TYR A 52 9.90 15.07 -2.88
N SER A 53 9.74 14.78 -4.18
CA SER A 53 9.17 13.51 -4.64
C SER A 53 10.05 12.33 -4.23
N LEU A 54 11.37 12.52 -4.25
CA LEU A 54 12.35 11.55 -3.74
C LEU A 54 12.21 11.36 -2.22
N PHE A 55 12.14 12.45 -1.44
CA PHE A 55 11.88 12.39 -0.01
C PHE A 55 10.60 11.62 0.32
N ALA A 56 9.49 11.99 -0.33
CA ALA A 56 8.18 11.39 -0.11
C ALA A 56 8.24 9.89 -0.41
N THR A 57 8.89 9.48 -1.49
CA THR A 57 9.10 8.08 -1.86
C THR A 57 9.91 7.34 -0.80
N ILE A 58 11.09 7.86 -0.43
CA ILE A 58 11.98 7.23 0.56
C ILE A 58 11.26 7.07 1.89
N TYR A 59 10.59 8.13 2.35
CA TYR A 59 9.82 8.11 3.60
C TYR A 59 8.73 7.04 3.56
N TYR A 60 7.94 7.01 2.48
CA TYR A 60 6.81 6.10 2.34
C TYR A 60 7.24 4.64 2.15
N CYS A 61 8.44 4.38 1.62
CA CYS A 61 9.02 3.03 1.57
C CYS A 61 9.64 2.60 2.90
N ILE A 62 10.36 3.49 3.61
CA ILE A 62 11.10 3.14 4.83
C ILE A 62 10.16 2.89 6.02
N MET A 63 9.12 3.70 6.17
CA MET A 63 8.22 3.59 7.33
C MET A 63 7.53 2.22 7.45
N PRO A 64 6.92 1.64 6.40
CA PRO A 64 6.41 0.26 6.44
C PRO A 64 7.46 -0.76 6.90
N LEU A 65 8.71 -0.62 6.43
CA LEU A 65 9.79 -1.55 6.77
C LEU A 65 10.16 -1.46 8.25
N ILE A 66 10.31 -0.24 8.78
CA ILE A 66 10.61 -0.02 10.20
C ILE A 66 9.47 -0.56 11.08
N GLY A 67 8.22 -0.18 10.77
CA GLY A 67 7.05 -0.66 11.50
C GLY A 67 6.94 -2.18 11.49
N GLY A 68 7.23 -2.80 10.34
CA GLY A 68 7.23 -4.25 10.19
C GLY A 68 8.30 -4.92 11.06
N ILE A 69 9.53 -4.38 11.07
CA ILE A 69 10.61 -4.90 11.92
C ILE A 69 10.24 -4.84 13.40
N VAL A 70 9.60 -3.76 13.85
CA VAL A 70 9.18 -3.63 15.25
C VAL A 70 8.09 -4.66 15.59
N ILE A 71 7.07 -4.82 14.75
CA ILE A 71 5.99 -5.79 15.00
C ILE A 71 6.53 -7.23 15.02
N MET A 72 7.43 -7.60 14.09
CA MET A 72 8.07 -8.92 14.11
C MET A 72 8.83 -9.18 15.41
N LYS A 73 9.59 -8.18 15.89
CA LYS A 73 10.31 -8.26 17.18
C LYS A 73 9.34 -8.40 18.36
N MET A 74 8.23 -7.65 18.38
CA MET A 74 7.20 -7.78 19.42
C MET A 74 6.55 -9.16 19.44
N ALA A 75 6.43 -9.80 18.28
CA ALA A 75 5.87 -11.14 18.14
C ALA A 75 6.89 -12.26 18.42
N GLY A 76 8.20 -11.95 18.39
CA GLY A 76 9.27 -12.93 18.50
C GLY A 76 9.42 -13.81 17.25
N LEU A 77 9.08 -13.30 16.06
CA LEU A 77 9.23 -14.02 14.79
C LEU A 77 10.48 -13.54 14.06
N ASN A 78 11.21 -14.47 13.42
CA ASN A 78 12.31 -14.10 12.53
C ASN A 78 11.78 -13.73 11.15
N PHE A 79 12.50 -12.84 10.46
CA PHE A 79 12.16 -12.39 9.12
C PHE A 79 12.01 -13.56 8.13
N PHE A 80 12.95 -14.51 8.15
CA PHE A 80 12.98 -15.63 7.21
C PHE A 80 11.83 -16.62 7.42
N ASP A 81 11.36 -16.78 8.65
CA ASP A 81 10.28 -17.72 9.01
C ASP A 81 8.95 -17.36 8.34
N ILE A 82 8.77 -16.08 7.99
CA ILE A 82 7.55 -15.57 7.35
C ILE A 82 7.51 -15.90 5.85
N PHE A 83 8.68 -15.90 5.19
CA PHE A 83 8.76 -16.17 3.74
C PHE A 83 8.89 -17.66 3.40
N HIS A 84 9.25 -18.50 4.37
CA HIS A 84 9.48 -19.94 4.15
C HIS A 84 8.19 -20.79 4.08
N ARG A 85 7.00 -20.18 4.18
CA ARG A 85 5.71 -20.90 4.30
C ARG A 85 4.97 -21.17 2.98
N GLY A 86 5.64 -21.08 1.82
CA GLY A 86 5.02 -21.27 0.51
C GLY A 86 5.01 -22.73 0.02
N SER A 87 4.02 -23.10 -0.80
CA SER A 87 3.93 -24.45 -1.38
C SER A 87 5.08 -24.75 -2.34
N ASP A 88 5.62 -25.97 -2.30
CA ASP A 88 6.64 -26.51 -3.23
C ASP A 88 6.20 -26.53 -4.71
N ASN A 89 4.95 -26.18 -5.00
CA ASN A 89 4.37 -26.20 -6.34
C ASN A 89 4.28 -24.79 -6.94
N ILE A 90 5.25 -24.47 -7.80
CA ILE A 90 5.33 -23.19 -8.51
C ILE A 90 4.13 -22.93 -9.42
N LEU A 91 3.58 -23.99 -10.05
CA LEU A 91 2.41 -23.86 -10.93
C LEU A 91 1.17 -23.46 -10.15
N ARG A 92 0.94 -24.06 -8.98
CA ARG A 92 -0.18 -23.67 -8.09
C ARG A 92 -0.04 -22.21 -7.66
N THR A 93 1.16 -21.80 -7.26
CA THR A 93 1.43 -20.40 -6.87
C THR A 93 1.14 -19.44 -8.02
N PHE A 94 1.59 -19.77 -9.23
CA PHE A 94 1.35 -18.97 -10.43
C PHE A 94 -0.14 -18.86 -10.77
N LEU A 95 -0.88 -19.98 -10.76
CA LEU A 95 -2.32 -19.98 -11.04
C LEU A 95 -3.11 -19.19 -9.99
N CYS A 96 -2.75 -19.32 -8.71
CA CYS A 96 -3.35 -18.54 -7.63
C CYS A 96 -3.07 -17.04 -7.82
N PHE A 97 -1.87 -16.66 -8.24
CA PHE A 97 -1.53 -15.27 -8.58
C PHE A 97 -2.41 -14.75 -9.73
N VAL A 98 -2.44 -15.43 -10.87
CA VAL A 98 -3.22 -15.00 -12.05
C VAL A 98 -4.70 -14.90 -11.72
N THR A 99 -5.24 -15.90 -11.02
CA THR A 99 -6.64 -15.89 -10.59
C THR A 99 -6.92 -14.76 -9.61
N GLY A 100 -6.01 -14.54 -8.66
CA GLY A 100 -6.10 -13.43 -7.70
C GLY A 100 -6.16 -12.07 -8.38
N GLU A 101 -5.25 -11.82 -9.33
CA GLU A 101 -5.22 -10.58 -10.11
C GLU A 101 -6.54 -10.35 -10.86
N LEU A 102 -7.03 -11.37 -11.57
CA LEU A 102 -8.30 -11.30 -12.31
C LEU A 102 -9.49 -11.03 -11.38
N VAL A 103 -9.51 -11.64 -10.20
CA VAL A 103 -10.55 -11.42 -9.19
C VAL A 103 -10.50 -9.97 -8.70
N VAL A 104 -9.32 -9.44 -8.34
CA VAL A 104 -9.21 -8.04 -7.91
C VAL A 104 -9.66 -7.10 -9.03
N MET A 105 -9.17 -7.27 -10.25
CA MET A 105 -9.58 -6.44 -11.40
C MET A 105 -11.10 -6.47 -11.61
N SER A 106 -11.71 -7.64 -11.54
CA SER A 106 -13.15 -7.80 -11.74
C SER A 106 -13.96 -7.13 -10.63
N ILE A 107 -13.60 -7.35 -9.36
CA ILE A 107 -14.33 -6.77 -8.22
C ILE A 107 -14.12 -5.26 -8.16
N VAL A 108 -12.96 -4.74 -8.55
CA VAL A 108 -12.72 -3.28 -8.63
C VAL A 108 -13.49 -2.65 -9.79
N ALA A 109 -13.54 -3.31 -10.96
CA ALA A 109 -14.18 -2.75 -12.15
C ALA A 109 -15.69 -2.51 -11.96
N VAL A 110 -16.41 -3.45 -11.35
CA VAL A 110 -17.87 -3.37 -11.16
C VAL A 110 -18.34 -2.08 -10.46
N PRO A 111 -17.89 -1.73 -9.25
CA PRO A 111 -18.29 -0.49 -8.57
C PRO A 111 -17.82 0.76 -9.33
N MET A 112 -16.67 0.72 -10.02
CA MET A 112 -16.23 1.85 -10.85
C MET A 112 -17.15 2.07 -12.05
N VAL A 113 -17.57 0.99 -12.72
CA VAL A 113 -18.52 1.05 -13.85
C VAL A 113 -19.90 1.51 -13.36
N ILE A 114 -20.40 0.97 -12.25
CA ILE A 114 -21.68 1.40 -11.67
C ILE A 114 -21.61 2.91 -11.35
N TYR A 115 -20.53 3.38 -10.72
CA TYR A 115 -20.36 4.79 -10.41
C TYR A 115 -20.35 5.64 -11.70
N ALA A 116 -19.58 5.24 -12.71
CA ALA A 116 -19.50 5.96 -13.98
C ALA A 116 -20.84 5.99 -14.75
N VAL A 117 -21.66 4.94 -14.64
CA VAL A 117 -23.01 4.90 -15.23
C VAL A 117 -23.99 5.82 -14.48
N LEU A 118 -23.89 5.90 -13.15
CA LEU A 118 -24.73 6.76 -12.32
C LEU A 118 -24.31 8.24 -12.40
N HIS A 119 -23.03 8.50 -12.69
CA HIS A 119 -22.42 9.82 -12.77
C HIS A 119 -21.61 9.98 -14.07
N PRO A 120 -22.27 10.04 -15.24
CA PRO A 120 -21.60 10.06 -16.55
C PRO A 120 -20.73 11.29 -16.79
N GLU A 121 -20.97 12.38 -16.04
CA GLU A 121 -20.14 13.59 -16.05
C GLU A 121 -18.80 13.42 -15.32
N VAL A 122 -18.67 12.39 -14.48
CA VAL A 122 -17.49 12.19 -13.65
C VAL A 122 -16.41 11.43 -14.42
N ARG A 123 -15.25 12.08 -14.54
CA ARG A 123 -14.03 11.48 -15.10
C ARG A 123 -13.17 10.85 -14.01
N ILE A 124 -13.38 9.55 -13.79
CA ILE A 124 -12.62 8.75 -12.81
C ILE A 124 -11.12 8.75 -13.14
N ASP A 125 -10.77 8.72 -14.42
CA ASP A 125 -9.40 8.77 -14.89
C ASP A 125 -8.68 10.08 -14.52
N GLU A 126 -9.37 11.22 -14.66
CA GLU A 126 -8.84 12.52 -14.22
C GLU A 126 -8.70 12.59 -12.70
N ALA A 127 -9.67 12.04 -11.96
CA ALA A 127 -9.61 12.00 -10.51
C ALA A 127 -8.39 11.23 -10.00
N ILE A 128 -8.02 10.13 -10.67
CA ILE A 128 -6.80 9.34 -10.38
C ILE A 128 -5.54 10.15 -10.69
N LYS A 129 -5.47 10.80 -11.87
CA LYS A 129 -4.31 11.62 -12.28
C LYS A 129 -3.95 12.69 -11.25
N ASP A 130 -4.97 13.26 -10.61
CA ASP A 130 -4.82 14.33 -9.62
C ASP A 130 -4.51 13.86 -8.20
N ILE A 131 -4.35 12.55 -7.97
CA ILE A 131 -3.88 12.05 -6.68
C ILE A 131 -2.45 12.57 -6.43
N ASN A 132 -2.21 13.02 -5.20
CA ASN A 132 -0.99 13.73 -4.82
C ASN A 132 0.30 12.99 -5.15
N TRP A 133 0.35 11.71 -4.82
CA TRP A 133 1.54 10.91 -5.10
C TRP A 133 1.70 10.63 -6.60
N ILE A 134 0.60 10.34 -7.33
CA ILE A 134 0.60 10.10 -8.80
C ILE A 134 1.08 11.34 -9.56
N SER A 135 0.50 12.50 -9.27
CA SER A 135 0.88 13.79 -9.89
C SER A 135 2.31 14.24 -9.53
N GLY A 136 2.85 13.79 -8.39
CA GLY A 136 4.23 14.04 -7.98
C GLY A 136 5.22 13.18 -8.76
N ILE A 137 4.99 11.87 -8.81
CA ILE A 137 5.87 10.91 -9.49
C ILE A 137 5.83 11.00 -11.01
N SER A 138 4.72 11.46 -11.60
CA SER A 138 4.58 11.58 -13.06
C SER A 138 5.56 12.59 -13.66
N ARG A 139 6.13 13.46 -12.83
CA ARG A 139 7.16 14.44 -13.19
C ARG A 139 8.57 13.86 -13.24
N LEU A 140 8.75 12.60 -12.83
CA LEU A 140 10.06 11.94 -12.81
C LEU A 140 10.41 11.43 -14.22
N PRO A 141 11.69 11.47 -14.63
CA PRO A 141 12.07 11.08 -15.99
C PRO A 141 12.05 9.56 -16.19
N GLY A 142 11.86 9.15 -17.45
CA GLY A 142 12.03 7.77 -17.89
C GLY A 142 11.00 6.80 -17.31
N LYS A 143 11.47 5.65 -16.81
CA LYS A 143 10.64 4.57 -16.24
C LYS A 143 10.43 4.70 -14.72
N ILE A 144 11.03 5.72 -14.09
CA ILE A 144 10.94 5.97 -12.65
C ILE A 144 9.48 6.15 -12.17
N PRO A 145 8.58 6.86 -12.89
CA PRO A 145 7.18 7.00 -12.49
C PRO A 145 6.44 5.66 -12.34
N MET A 146 6.86 4.62 -13.05
CA MET A 146 6.28 3.28 -12.95
C MET A 146 6.92 2.47 -11.81
N LEU A 147 8.25 2.57 -11.67
CA LEU A 147 8.99 1.73 -10.72
C LEU A 147 8.73 2.12 -9.25
N ILE A 148 8.65 3.42 -8.97
CA ILE A 148 8.49 3.93 -7.59
C ILE A 148 7.20 3.43 -6.93
N PRO A 149 6.02 3.52 -7.58
CA PRO A 149 4.77 2.99 -7.03
C PRO A 149 4.83 1.50 -6.76
N CYS A 150 5.44 0.72 -7.66
CA CYS A 150 5.60 -0.72 -7.46
C CYS A 150 6.45 -1.02 -6.23
N ILE A 151 7.58 -0.32 -6.04
CA ILE A 151 8.44 -0.49 -4.86
C ILE A 151 7.70 -0.09 -3.59
N SER A 152 7.01 1.05 -3.62
CA SER A 152 6.21 1.55 -2.50
C SER A 152 5.13 0.54 -2.10
N ALA A 153 4.37 0.03 -3.07
CA ALA A 153 3.35 -0.98 -2.88
C ALA A 153 3.93 -2.25 -2.24
N CYS A 154 5.12 -2.67 -2.66
CA CYS A 154 5.81 -3.79 -2.03
C CYS A 154 6.16 -3.50 -0.56
N CYS A 155 6.66 -2.31 -0.22
CA CYS A 155 6.93 -1.94 1.17
C CYS A 155 5.65 -1.97 2.03
N GLU A 156 4.53 -1.49 1.50
CA GLU A 156 3.24 -1.57 2.19
C GLU A 156 2.77 -3.01 2.38
N GLU A 157 2.89 -3.86 1.37
CA GLU A 157 2.56 -5.29 1.45
C GLU A 157 3.42 -5.99 2.51
N PHE A 158 4.70 -5.61 2.63
CA PHE A 158 5.54 -6.08 3.71
C PHE A 158 4.95 -5.73 5.09
N PHE A 159 4.53 -4.49 5.31
CA PHE A 159 3.94 -4.10 6.59
C PHE A 159 2.60 -4.78 6.86
N PHE A 160 1.65 -4.67 5.93
CA PHE A 160 0.26 -5.08 6.15
C PHE A 160 0.08 -6.60 6.02
N ARG A 161 0.63 -7.22 4.98
CA ARG A 161 0.35 -8.63 4.64
C ARG A 161 1.42 -9.56 5.18
N VAL A 162 2.69 -9.23 4.98
CA VAL A 162 3.78 -10.09 5.47
C VAL A 162 3.89 -10.03 6.96
N VAL A 163 3.95 -8.83 7.54
CA VAL A 163 4.18 -8.70 8.97
C VAL A 163 2.86 -8.72 9.74
N LEU A 164 2.01 -7.70 9.60
CA LEU A 164 0.86 -7.53 10.49
C LEU A 164 -0.12 -8.71 10.39
N PHE A 165 -0.54 -9.08 9.19
CA PHE A 165 -1.48 -10.19 8.99
C PHE A 165 -0.93 -11.54 9.48
N VAL A 166 0.27 -11.93 9.04
CA VAL A 166 0.87 -13.22 9.44
C VAL A 166 1.16 -13.25 10.94
N VAL A 167 1.64 -12.15 11.54
CA VAL A 167 1.87 -12.06 12.99
C VAL A 167 0.58 -12.25 13.77
N LEU A 168 -0.52 -11.59 13.37
CA LEU A 168 -1.80 -11.75 14.06
C LEU A 168 -2.28 -13.20 14.02
N ILE A 169 -2.17 -13.87 12.87
CA ILE A 169 -2.50 -15.30 12.73
C ILE A 169 -1.56 -16.16 13.57
N ALA A 170 -0.26 -15.91 13.52
CA ALA A 170 0.74 -16.67 14.29
C ALA A 170 0.56 -16.53 15.81
N LEU A 171 0.04 -15.39 16.28
CA LEU A 171 -0.32 -15.18 17.68
C LEU A 171 -1.68 -15.79 18.07
N GLY A 172 -2.35 -16.47 17.13
CA GLY A 172 -3.59 -17.22 17.36
C GLY A 172 -4.87 -16.46 17.04
N MET A 173 -4.82 -15.30 16.36
CA MET A 173 -6.04 -14.65 15.88
C MET A 173 -6.67 -15.46 14.73
N PRO A 174 -7.99 -15.71 14.75
CA PRO A 174 -8.68 -16.29 13.61
C PRO A 174 -8.44 -15.49 12.33
N ALA A 175 -8.10 -16.19 11.23
CA ALA A 175 -7.69 -15.57 9.98
C ALA A 175 -8.70 -14.55 9.43
N LEU A 176 -10.00 -14.83 9.59
CA LEU A 176 -11.07 -13.91 9.18
C LEU A 176 -11.00 -12.56 9.92
N TYR A 177 -10.77 -12.58 11.23
CA TYR A 177 -10.65 -11.33 12.01
C TYR A 177 -9.37 -10.58 11.65
N ALA A 178 -8.24 -11.28 11.50
CA ALA A 178 -6.99 -10.67 11.07
C ALA A 178 -7.14 -10.00 9.69
N MET A 179 -7.83 -10.67 8.76
CA MET A 179 -8.12 -10.18 7.42
C MET A 179 -8.96 -8.90 7.48
N ILE A 180 -10.08 -8.91 8.19
CA ILE A 180 -10.94 -7.72 8.34
C ILE A 180 -10.14 -6.54 8.90
N ILE A 181 -9.38 -6.76 9.98
CA ILE A 181 -8.61 -5.70 10.63
C ILE A 181 -7.55 -5.11 9.69
N VAL A 182 -6.76 -5.98 9.04
CA VAL A 182 -5.70 -5.55 8.12
C VAL A 182 -6.27 -4.82 6.91
N THR A 183 -7.39 -5.31 6.37
CA THR A 183 -8.11 -4.64 5.27
C THR A 183 -8.60 -3.26 5.67
N LEU A 184 -9.21 -3.11 6.85
CA LEU A 184 -9.66 -1.81 7.34
C LEU A 184 -8.50 -0.83 7.51
N LEU A 185 -7.41 -1.26 8.15
CA LEU A 185 -6.22 -0.42 8.33
C LEU A 185 -5.60 -0.01 6.99
N PHE A 186 -5.53 -0.94 6.04
CA PHE A 186 -5.01 -0.64 4.71
C PHE A 186 -5.91 0.32 3.91
N VAL A 187 -7.23 0.15 3.96
CA VAL A 187 -8.18 1.08 3.35
C VAL A 187 -8.04 2.48 3.96
N ILE A 188 -7.97 2.58 5.29
CA ILE A 188 -7.75 3.86 5.98
C ILE A 188 -6.44 4.50 5.52
N ASN A 189 -5.36 3.71 5.44
CA ASN A 189 -4.05 4.17 4.97
C ASN A 189 -4.14 4.83 3.59
N GLN A 190 -4.87 4.22 2.66
CA GLN A 190 -5.00 4.71 1.29
C GLN A 190 -5.96 5.89 1.17
N VAL A 191 -7.09 5.86 1.89
CA VAL A 191 -8.10 6.92 1.87
C VAL A 191 -7.58 8.23 2.48
N VAL A 192 -6.78 8.18 3.54
CA VAL A 192 -6.20 9.37 4.20
C VAL A 192 -5.31 10.20 3.25
N LEU A 193 -4.77 9.57 2.21
CA LEU A 193 -3.91 10.24 1.23
C LEU A 193 -4.67 10.97 0.11
N THR A 194 -5.99 10.84 0.08
CA THR A 194 -6.84 11.41 -0.97
C THR A 194 -7.23 12.86 -0.69
N LYS A 195 -7.60 13.61 -1.74
CA LYS A 195 -8.02 15.01 -1.63
C LYS A 195 -9.53 15.18 -1.53
N ASN A 196 -10.30 14.28 -2.13
CA ASN A 196 -11.74 14.41 -2.29
C ASN A 196 -12.44 13.04 -2.22
N GLY A 197 -13.76 13.07 -2.12
CA GLY A 197 -14.58 11.86 -1.96
C GLY A 197 -14.47 10.87 -3.11
N LEU A 198 -14.31 11.35 -4.35
CA LEU A 198 -14.15 10.47 -5.52
C LEU A 198 -12.82 9.70 -5.46
N GLN A 199 -11.72 10.37 -5.15
CA GLN A 199 -10.44 9.71 -4.93
C GLN A 199 -10.50 8.72 -3.76
N ALA A 200 -11.17 9.10 -2.66
CA ALA A 200 -11.39 8.21 -1.51
C ALA A 200 -12.17 6.96 -1.90
N PHE A 201 -13.22 7.10 -2.73
CA PHE A 201 -13.98 5.98 -3.24
C PHE A 201 -13.12 5.06 -4.13
N VAL A 202 -12.44 5.63 -5.12
CA VAL A 202 -11.60 4.86 -6.06
C VAL A 202 -10.50 4.10 -5.32
N LEU A 203 -9.69 4.79 -4.52
CA LEU A 203 -8.63 4.13 -3.77
C LEU A 203 -9.18 3.21 -2.68
N GLY A 204 -10.26 3.59 -2.00
CA GLY A 204 -10.85 2.78 -0.94
C GLY A 204 -11.34 1.43 -1.44
N VAL A 205 -12.10 1.42 -2.54
CA VAL A 205 -12.58 0.19 -3.17
C VAL A 205 -11.42 -0.68 -3.66
N SER A 206 -10.44 -0.10 -4.36
CA SER A 206 -9.28 -0.85 -4.83
C SER A 206 -8.48 -1.45 -3.68
N SER A 207 -8.27 -0.67 -2.62
CA SER A 207 -7.52 -1.11 -1.45
C SER A 207 -8.23 -2.22 -0.70
N PHE A 208 -9.56 -2.13 -0.59
CA PHE A 208 -10.39 -3.17 -0.01
C PHE A 208 -10.24 -4.49 -0.78
N CYS A 209 -10.40 -4.44 -2.11
CA CYS A 209 -10.30 -5.62 -2.96
C CYS A 209 -8.90 -6.24 -2.93
N ILE A 210 -7.86 -5.42 -3.09
CA ILE A 210 -6.46 -5.86 -3.05
C ILE A 210 -6.16 -6.53 -1.72
N SER A 211 -6.52 -5.90 -0.59
CA SER A 211 -6.21 -6.46 0.73
C SER A 211 -6.98 -7.75 1.00
N LEU A 212 -8.27 -7.79 0.67
CA LEU A 212 -9.11 -8.96 0.92
C LEU A 212 -8.58 -10.18 0.15
N VAL A 213 -8.37 -10.01 -1.16
CA VAL A 213 -7.88 -11.09 -2.02
C VAL A 213 -6.46 -11.49 -1.63
N SER A 214 -5.58 -10.53 -1.35
CA SER A 214 -4.22 -10.81 -0.88
C SER A 214 -4.19 -11.64 0.40
N CYS A 215 -4.97 -11.26 1.42
CA CYS A 215 -5.06 -12.01 2.66
C CYS A 215 -5.62 -13.42 2.43
N LEU A 216 -6.64 -13.56 1.58
CA LEU A 216 -7.21 -14.86 1.23
C LEU A 216 -6.19 -15.76 0.52
N LEU A 217 -5.43 -15.22 -0.44
CA LEU A 217 -4.37 -15.95 -1.13
C LEU A 217 -3.29 -16.41 -0.16
N ILE A 218 -2.89 -15.57 0.80
CA ILE A 218 -1.92 -15.95 1.83
C ILE A 218 -2.46 -17.12 2.67
N VAL A 219 -3.73 -17.09 3.06
CA VAL A 219 -4.35 -18.20 3.81
C VAL A 219 -4.39 -19.49 3.00
N ILE A 220 -4.72 -19.41 1.70
CA ILE A 220 -4.86 -20.59 0.83
C ILE A 220 -3.51 -21.19 0.43
N THR A 221 -2.52 -20.34 0.18
CA THR A 221 -1.23 -20.74 -0.43
C THR A 221 -0.07 -20.75 0.54
N GLY A 222 -0.20 -20.08 1.69
CA GLY A 222 0.90 -19.79 2.60
C GLY A 222 1.93 -18.80 2.04
N ASN A 223 1.72 -18.29 0.82
CA ASN A 223 2.70 -17.50 0.09
C ASN A 223 2.30 -16.02 0.04
N VAL A 224 3.19 -15.16 0.51
CA VAL A 224 3.01 -13.70 0.52
C VAL A 224 3.37 -13.04 -0.81
N ILE A 225 4.17 -13.68 -1.67
CA ILE A 225 4.67 -13.10 -2.93
C ILE A 225 3.51 -12.64 -3.82
N ALA A 226 2.42 -13.40 -3.87
CA ALA A 226 1.25 -13.03 -4.66
C ALA A 226 0.69 -11.65 -4.26
N SER A 227 0.71 -11.29 -2.97
CA SER A 227 0.18 -10.00 -2.52
C SER A 227 1.06 -8.83 -2.98
N PHE A 228 2.39 -9.00 -2.98
CA PHE A 228 3.32 -8.02 -3.54
C PHE A 228 3.04 -7.74 -5.01
N VAL A 229 2.90 -8.80 -5.81
CA VAL A 229 2.71 -8.64 -7.26
C VAL A 229 1.38 -7.98 -7.57
N ILE A 230 0.29 -8.40 -6.92
CA ILE A 230 -1.06 -7.84 -7.11
C ILE A 230 -1.09 -6.35 -6.74
N HIS A 231 -0.50 -5.97 -5.61
CA HIS A 231 -0.53 -4.55 -5.24
C HIS A 231 0.40 -3.72 -6.16
N ALA A 232 1.58 -4.24 -6.50
CA ALA A 232 2.52 -3.55 -7.38
C ALA A 232 1.95 -3.37 -8.81
N SER A 233 1.23 -4.35 -9.36
CA SER A 233 0.59 -4.23 -10.67
C SER A 233 -0.46 -3.12 -10.68
N PHE A 234 -1.29 -3.03 -9.63
CA PHE A 234 -2.29 -1.96 -9.47
C PHE A 234 -1.63 -0.59 -9.31
N ALA A 235 -0.60 -0.48 -8.47
CA ALA A 235 0.12 0.78 -8.28
C ALA A 235 0.79 1.25 -9.57
N GLY A 236 1.41 0.33 -10.31
CA GLY A 236 1.99 0.60 -11.63
C GLY A 236 0.95 0.98 -12.68
N PHE A 237 -0.21 0.33 -12.67
CA PHE A 237 -1.33 0.66 -13.58
C PHE A 237 -1.83 2.09 -13.35
N TYR A 238 -2.08 2.49 -12.10
CA TYR A 238 -2.53 3.85 -11.79
C TYR A 238 -1.49 4.92 -12.16
N ALA A 239 -0.21 4.63 -11.98
CA ALA A 239 0.87 5.54 -12.35
C ALA A 239 1.04 5.70 -13.87
N ASN A 240 0.72 4.65 -14.66
CA ASN A 240 0.86 4.68 -16.12
C ASN A 240 -0.41 5.14 -16.85
N GLY A 241 -1.60 4.83 -16.33
CA GLY A 241 -2.88 5.33 -16.83
C GLY A 241 -3.05 6.85 -16.66
N GLY A 242 -2.08 7.50 -15.99
CA GLY A 242 -2.01 8.94 -15.86
C GLY A 242 -1.52 9.68 -17.12
N LYS A 243 -0.97 8.97 -18.09
CA LYS A 243 -0.64 9.50 -19.43
C LYS A 243 -1.88 9.54 -20.29
#